data_AF-A0A7C5DG96-F1
#
_entry.id   AF-A0A7C5DG96-F1
#
_cell.length_a   1.000
_cell.length_b   1.000
_cell.length_c   1.000
_cell.angle_alpha   90.00
_cell.angle_beta   90.00
_cell.angle_gamma   90.00
#
_symmetry.space_group_name_H-M   'P 1'
#
loop_
_entity.id
_entity.type
_entity.pdbx_description
1 polymer ?
#
loop_
_entity_poly.entity_id
_entity_poly.type
_entity_poly.pdbx_seq_one_letter_code
_entity_poly.pdbx_strand_id
1 'polypeptide(L)'
;MKRRTLVVFNRIIIFICIAFLVLLIALISSCKPGSEPGVAYSFVCGDSVCSAEEVGVCDIDCDLNIEKEPVVKTPSDVLEELRSRIRNYTREEKLEQENPVVEEDERIVVESFTSYLPEKGFRVASRYNLLSIGENISDVISELNKFHLPQVLRSGRLSSNTEAFGLRAAMYEQFLKLRSGSVVFGFDENTERTTTYLSFKEGQPILNYRLELYNGIFKFFEGETINLLGHEYVITEVTNNTMRLRGLTTPDELLFRDNHGVWVNNRVIPNDVLNVTLKHDYLRIILVAPDDISVLPGKSLREYLIPPEALLTNRLDLVYEGLTETPVFSIKISRRGDKYKLSFTTNKNRSYNIPLAYLNPIKLGDEDNNLVYREGEDNTDYVIKKKDYFIINNNKEVNGLTNILRLISVKEDDNIIVLEDPALEKFVVYFEGTPGVNASADLIIDNVLHKVYVGENDTISVDLDGNGRINVDEVPIITAGNGIIRINSVNNDEINISLITPKEMRENENSDLETDIIINKDGLRIDRDDVKLIRDIKTNSLIGMSNYGTLFVLKDYSDAEKQIGEDLLVEYPVVQRFADVIVKGYE
;
A
#
# COMPACT_ATOMS: atom_id res chain seq x y z
N MET A 1 -4.39 11.22 -52.76
CA MET A 1 -5.54 11.62 -51.91
C MET A 1 -5.29 11.59 -50.39
N LYS A 2 -4.13 11.13 -49.86
CA LYS A 2 -3.88 11.04 -48.40
C LYS A 2 -3.11 12.20 -47.73
N ARG A 3 -2.71 13.25 -48.46
CA ARG A 3 -1.98 14.41 -47.87
C ARG A 3 -2.81 15.68 -47.64
N ARG A 4 -4.07 15.72 -48.08
CA ARG A 4 -4.94 16.90 -47.86
C ARG A 4 -5.78 16.83 -46.57
N THR A 5 -5.94 15.65 -45.97
CA THR A 5 -6.76 15.48 -44.75
C THR A 5 -6.06 15.94 -43.47
N LEU A 6 -4.71 15.86 -43.41
CA LEU A 6 -3.95 16.22 -42.21
C LEU A 6 -3.90 17.74 -41.94
N VAL A 7 -3.95 18.56 -42.99
CA VAL A 7 -3.90 20.03 -42.86
C VAL A 7 -5.25 20.59 -42.37
N VAL A 8 -6.36 19.92 -42.68
CA VAL A 8 -7.69 20.32 -42.22
C VAL A 8 -7.86 20.01 -40.73
N PHE A 9 -7.34 18.87 -40.26
CA PHE A 9 -7.44 18.48 -38.86
C PHE A 9 -6.66 19.44 -37.94
N ASN A 10 -5.46 19.87 -38.35
CA ASN A 10 -4.66 20.82 -37.55
C ASN A 10 -5.29 22.22 -37.47
N ARG A 11 -6.02 22.66 -38.50
CA ARG A 11 -6.73 23.94 -38.48
C ARG A 11 -7.96 23.92 -37.58
N ILE A 12 -8.62 22.78 -37.44
CA ILE A 12 -9.78 22.62 -36.53
C ILE A 12 -9.33 22.67 -35.08
N ILE A 13 -8.21 22.02 -34.72
CA ILE A 13 -7.67 22.04 -33.35
C ILE A 13 -7.27 23.47 -32.94
N ILE A 14 -6.59 24.21 -33.82
CA ILE A 14 -6.22 25.61 -33.54
C ILE A 14 -7.46 26.48 -33.35
N PHE A 15 -8.52 26.28 -34.14
CA PHE A 15 -9.77 27.03 -33.98
C PHE A 15 -10.48 26.72 -32.66
N ILE A 16 -10.47 25.47 -32.21
CA ILE A 16 -11.06 25.06 -30.92
C ILE A 16 -10.27 25.67 -29.75
N CYS A 17 -8.94 25.68 -29.81
CA CYS A 17 -8.10 26.29 -28.78
C CYS A 17 -8.31 27.81 -28.68
N ILE A 18 -8.45 28.51 -29.82
CA ILE A 18 -8.72 29.95 -29.84
C ILE A 18 -10.13 30.24 -29.28
N ALA A 19 -11.13 29.42 -29.62
CA ALA A 19 -12.49 29.58 -29.09
C ALA A 19 -12.53 29.40 -27.56
N PHE A 20 -11.78 28.43 -27.02
CA PHE A 20 -11.67 28.20 -25.58
C PHE A 20 -10.96 29.37 -24.86
N LEU A 21 -9.91 29.92 -25.47
CA LEU A 21 -9.19 31.07 -24.91
C LEU A 21 -10.06 32.33 -24.87
N VAL A 22 -10.88 32.56 -25.90
CA VAL A 22 -11.83 33.68 -25.94
C VAL A 22 -12.95 33.50 -24.91
N LEU A 23 -13.43 32.27 -24.68
CA LEU A 23 -14.42 31.97 -23.65
C LEU A 23 -13.85 32.21 -22.24
N LEU A 24 -12.58 31.84 -22.01
CA LEU A 24 -11.89 32.05 -20.74
C LEU A 24 -11.68 33.54 -20.44
N ILE A 25 -11.31 34.34 -21.45
CA ILE A 25 -11.16 35.80 -21.32
C ILE A 25 -12.53 36.47 -21.06
N ALA A 26 -13.60 35.96 -21.68
CA ALA A 26 -14.96 36.46 -21.43
C ALA A 26 -15.45 36.17 -20.00
N LEU A 27 -15.09 35.01 -19.43
CA LEU A 27 -15.41 34.64 -18.05
C LEU A 27 -14.65 35.51 -17.02
N ILE A 28 -13.38 35.81 -17.28
CA ILE A 28 -12.55 36.64 -16.38
C ILE A 28 -13.02 38.11 -16.39
N SER A 29 -13.58 38.59 -17.50
CA SER A 29 -14.05 39.98 -17.60
C SER A 29 -15.43 40.24 -16.99
N SER A 30 -16.07 39.23 -16.38
CA SER A 30 -17.43 39.30 -15.80
C SER A 30 -17.47 39.63 -14.30
N CYS A 31 -16.33 39.72 -13.60
CA CYS A 31 -16.31 40.05 -12.17
C CYS A 31 -16.14 41.57 -11.96
N LYS A 32 -17.27 42.28 -11.80
CA LYS A 32 -17.30 43.62 -11.18
C LYS A 32 -17.55 43.48 -9.67
N PRO A 33 -16.84 44.24 -8.81
CA PRO A 33 -17.20 44.34 -7.39
C PRO A 33 -18.33 45.36 -7.21
N GLY A 34 -19.46 44.88 -6.69
CA GLY A 34 -20.57 45.68 -6.18
C GLY A 34 -20.45 45.83 -4.65
N SER A 35 -20.76 47.03 -4.18
CA SER A 35 -20.65 47.56 -2.83
C SER A 35 -21.83 47.21 -1.90
N GLU A 36 -21.50 47.11 -0.60
CA GLU A 36 -22.34 47.30 0.64
C GLU A 36 -23.34 46.21 1.09
N PRO A 37 -23.80 46.18 2.37
CA PRO A 37 -23.44 46.99 3.56
C PRO A 37 -23.02 46.16 4.80
N GLY A 38 -22.66 46.87 5.88
CA GLY A 38 -21.95 46.34 7.04
C GLY A 38 -22.72 45.46 8.03
N VAL A 39 -21.92 44.73 8.80
CA VAL A 39 -22.33 44.00 10.02
C VAL A 39 -21.35 44.40 11.12
N ALA A 40 -21.89 44.98 12.20
CA ALA A 40 -21.14 45.36 13.39
C ALA A 40 -20.84 44.11 14.23
N TYR A 41 -19.56 43.91 14.59
CA TYR A 41 -19.15 42.97 15.62
C TYR A 41 -18.74 43.75 16.87
N SER A 42 -19.35 43.42 18.02
CA SER A 42 -18.92 43.89 19.33
C SER A 42 -17.83 42.96 19.88
N PHE A 43 -16.66 43.52 20.21
CA PHE A 43 -15.63 42.82 20.98
C PHE A 43 -15.71 43.25 22.45
N VAL A 44 -15.67 42.28 23.36
CA VAL A 44 -15.58 42.48 24.80
C VAL A 44 -14.11 42.33 25.21
N CYS A 45 -13.50 43.39 25.71
CA CYS A 45 -12.15 43.37 26.29
C CYS A 45 -12.21 43.75 27.77
N GLY A 46 -12.36 42.76 28.65
CA GLY A 46 -12.08 42.87 30.09
C GLY A 46 -12.75 44.02 30.88
N ASP A 47 -12.29 44.18 32.13
CA ASP A 47 -12.92 45.02 33.17
C ASP A 47 -12.49 46.50 33.11
N SER A 48 -12.75 47.20 32.00
CA SER A 48 -12.66 48.67 32.02
C SER A 48 -13.61 49.34 31.03
N VAL A 49 -14.45 50.22 31.58
CA VAL A 49 -15.44 51.02 30.86
C VAL A 49 -14.79 52.31 30.38
N CYS A 50 -14.68 52.51 29.06
CA CYS A 50 -14.34 53.81 28.48
C CYS A 50 -15.60 54.43 27.84
N SER A 51 -16.06 55.54 28.42
CA SER A 51 -17.14 56.37 27.89
C SER A 51 -16.61 57.32 26.82
N ALA A 52 -17.27 57.35 25.66
CA ALA A 52 -16.93 58.22 24.55
C ALA A 52 -17.49 59.63 24.72
N GLU A 53 -16.62 60.63 24.84
CA GLU A 53 -16.89 62.02 24.46
C GLU A 53 -15.55 62.69 24.09
N GLU A 54 -15.56 63.35 22.93
CA GLU A 54 -14.54 64.27 22.38
C GLU A 54 -13.25 63.72 21.73
N VAL A 55 -13.28 63.82 20.39
CA VAL A 55 -12.22 64.04 19.39
C VAL A 55 -10.78 64.19 19.93
N GLY A 56 -9.93 63.22 19.59
CA GLY A 56 -8.48 63.36 19.68
C GLY A 56 -7.76 62.15 19.07
N VAL A 57 -6.91 62.42 18.08
CA VAL A 57 -6.06 61.44 17.37
C VAL A 57 -5.19 60.68 18.36
N CYS A 58 -5.30 59.35 18.40
CA CYS A 58 -4.34 58.46 19.02
C CYS A 58 -3.79 57.52 17.95
N ASP A 59 -2.65 57.89 17.35
CA ASP A 59 -1.74 56.96 16.72
C ASP A 59 -1.09 56.12 17.81
N ILE A 60 -1.52 54.86 17.95
CA ILE A 60 -0.81 53.84 18.72
C ILE A 60 -0.54 52.70 17.75
N ASP A 61 0.71 52.62 17.28
CA ASP A 61 1.29 51.43 16.66
C ASP A 61 1.31 50.30 17.70
N CYS A 62 0.31 49.42 17.61
CA CYS A 62 0.32 48.13 18.28
C CYS A 62 0.84 47.08 17.29
N ASP A 63 2.15 46.91 17.21
CA ASP A 63 2.78 45.71 16.64
C ASP A 63 2.48 44.52 17.58
N LEU A 64 1.29 43.94 17.41
CA LEU A 64 0.92 42.66 18.01
C LEU A 64 1.52 41.54 17.18
N ASN A 65 2.75 41.15 17.51
CA ASN A 65 3.31 39.86 17.13
C ASN A 65 2.52 38.75 17.85
N ILE A 66 1.44 38.28 17.21
CA ILE A 66 0.78 37.04 17.59
C ILE A 66 1.62 35.90 17.03
N GLU A 67 2.59 35.42 17.82
CA GLU A 67 3.15 34.09 17.59
C GLU A 67 2.02 33.07 17.77
N LYS A 68 1.48 32.58 16.64
CA LYS A 68 0.57 31.44 16.65
C LYS A 68 1.34 30.24 17.20
N GLU A 69 0.89 29.72 18.34
CA GLU A 69 1.41 28.44 18.83
C GLU A 69 1.30 27.38 17.72
N PRO A 70 2.32 26.53 17.53
CA PRO A 70 2.29 25.50 16.51
C PRO A 70 1.14 24.54 16.80
N VAL A 71 0.23 24.42 15.83
CA VAL A 71 -0.84 23.42 15.87
C VAL A 71 -0.19 22.05 15.98
N VAL A 72 -0.36 21.37 17.12
CA VAL A 72 0.11 20.00 17.32
C VAL A 72 -0.72 19.10 16.40
N LYS A 73 -0.16 18.77 15.23
CA LYS A 73 -0.77 17.85 14.26
C LYS A 73 -0.80 16.44 14.86
N THR A 74 -1.94 15.79 14.80
CA THR A 74 -2.03 14.36 15.17
C THR A 74 -1.30 13.52 14.11
N PRO A 75 -0.86 12.28 14.42
CA PRO A 75 -0.31 11.37 13.42
C PRO A 75 -1.22 11.16 12.20
N SER A 76 -2.55 11.27 12.39
CA SER A 76 -3.53 11.20 11.31
C SER A 76 -3.49 12.44 10.41
N ASP A 77 -3.32 13.63 10.98
CA ASP A 77 -3.22 14.89 10.21
C ASP A 77 -1.92 14.93 9.38
N VAL A 78 -0.82 14.44 9.96
CA VAL A 78 0.47 14.31 9.25
C VAL A 78 0.34 13.32 8.10
N LEU A 79 -0.34 12.19 8.32
CA LEU A 79 -0.53 11.17 7.28
C LEU A 79 -1.42 11.68 6.14
N GLU A 80 -2.48 12.44 6.43
CA GLU A 80 -3.39 12.96 5.41
C GLU A 80 -2.76 14.10 4.60
N GLU A 81 -1.94 14.95 5.23
CA GLU A 81 -1.13 15.95 4.54
C GLU A 81 -0.10 15.31 3.59
N LEU A 82 0.56 14.22 4.03
CA LEU A 82 1.49 13.45 3.21
C LEU A 82 0.77 12.82 2.00
N ARG A 83 -0.39 12.20 2.22
CA ARG A 83 -1.21 11.61 1.14
C ARG A 83 -1.69 12.66 0.14
N SER A 84 -2.06 13.85 0.62
CA SER A 84 -2.45 14.99 -0.23
C SER A 84 -1.31 15.43 -1.16
N ARG A 85 -0.08 15.55 -0.64
CA ARG A 85 1.09 15.98 -1.44
C ARG A 85 1.54 14.91 -2.44
N ILE A 86 1.56 13.63 -2.05
CA ILE A 86 1.91 12.51 -2.95
C ILE A 86 0.94 12.42 -4.14
N ARG A 87 -0.36 12.68 -3.90
CA ARG A 87 -1.41 12.64 -4.93
C ARG A 87 -1.29 13.75 -5.98
N ASN A 88 -0.62 14.87 -5.67
CA ASN A 88 -0.64 16.07 -6.51
C ASN A 88 0.61 16.30 -7.37
N TYR A 89 1.63 15.43 -7.30
CA TYR A 89 2.80 15.57 -8.18
C TYR A 89 2.46 15.28 -9.64
N THR A 90 2.74 16.25 -10.51
CA THR A 90 2.66 16.07 -11.95
C THR A 90 3.73 15.09 -12.44
N ARG A 91 3.48 14.46 -13.59
CA ARG A 91 4.45 13.53 -14.21
C ARG A 91 5.78 14.21 -14.56
N GLU A 92 5.77 15.51 -14.81
CA GLU A 92 6.95 16.32 -15.15
C GLU A 92 7.80 16.62 -13.90
N GLU A 93 7.18 16.94 -12.76
CA GLU A 93 7.87 17.10 -11.47
C GLU A 93 8.50 15.77 -10.98
N LYS A 94 7.85 14.63 -11.26
CA LYS A 94 8.41 13.30 -10.97
C LYS A 94 9.67 12.97 -11.79
N LEU A 95 9.86 13.60 -12.95
CA LEU A 95 11.02 13.39 -13.83
C LEU A 95 12.17 14.36 -13.54
N GLU A 96 11.90 15.58 -13.07
CA GLU A 96 12.95 16.54 -12.65
C GLU A 96 13.66 16.14 -11.33
N GLN A 97 13.03 15.30 -10.50
CA GLN A 97 13.56 14.86 -9.21
C GLN A 97 14.52 13.65 -9.27
N GLU A 98 14.92 13.16 -10.45
CA GLU A 98 15.99 12.15 -10.56
C GLU A 98 17.38 12.68 -10.11
N ASN A 99 17.49 13.96 -9.71
CA ASN A 99 18.69 14.52 -9.07
C ASN A 99 18.42 15.82 -8.25
N PRO A 100 17.90 15.77 -7.00
CA PRO A 100 17.47 17.00 -6.33
C PRO A 100 18.54 17.62 -5.41
N VAL A 101 18.66 18.94 -5.49
CA VAL A 101 19.08 19.80 -4.37
C VAL A 101 17.85 19.92 -3.46
N VAL A 102 17.94 19.42 -2.23
CA VAL A 102 16.79 19.28 -1.31
C VAL A 102 16.60 20.55 -0.49
N GLU A 103 15.38 21.11 -0.48
CA GLU A 103 15.00 22.24 0.40
C GLU A 103 14.73 21.77 1.84
N GLU A 104 14.83 22.67 2.82
CA GLU A 104 14.82 22.37 4.28
C GLU A 104 13.54 21.67 4.77
N ASP A 105 12.42 21.85 4.08
CA ASP A 105 11.12 21.27 4.45
C ASP A 105 10.96 19.82 3.94
N GLU A 106 11.59 19.51 2.80
CA GLU A 106 11.75 18.13 2.32
C GLU A 106 12.74 17.37 3.19
N ARG A 107 13.67 18.07 3.85
CA ARG A 107 14.65 17.47 4.76
C ARG A 107 14.01 16.74 5.94
N ILE A 108 12.83 17.14 6.42
CA ILE A 108 12.10 16.44 7.51
C ILE A 108 11.47 15.13 7.02
N VAL A 109 10.95 15.10 5.78
CA VAL A 109 10.44 13.87 5.14
C VAL A 109 11.60 12.95 4.73
N VAL A 110 12.70 13.54 4.29
CA VAL A 110 13.95 12.83 4.05
C VAL A 110 14.50 12.31 5.38
N GLU A 111 14.49 13.04 6.49
CA GLU A 111 14.98 12.58 7.81
C GLU A 111 14.07 11.52 8.45
N SER A 112 12.75 11.56 8.21
CA SER A 112 11.83 10.50 8.66
C SER A 112 11.92 9.21 7.81
N PHE A 113 12.44 9.27 6.58
CA PHE A 113 12.77 8.09 5.77
C PHE A 113 14.26 7.70 5.80
N THR A 114 15.19 8.63 6.05
CA THR A 114 16.64 8.37 6.15
C THR A 114 17.04 7.87 7.53
N SER A 115 16.24 8.14 8.56
CA SER A 115 16.32 7.39 9.83
C SER A 115 16.02 5.89 9.68
N TYR A 116 15.46 5.47 8.53
CA TYR A 116 15.27 4.06 8.14
C TYR A 116 16.23 3.59 7.03
N LEU A 117 17.16 4.43 6.56
CA LEU A 117 18.24 3.91 5.75
C LEU A 117 19.10 3.02 6.65
N PRO A 118 19.33 1.75 6.27
CA PRO A 118 20.17 0.88 7.07
C PRO A 118 21.53 1.56 7.25
N GLU A 119 22.09 1.52 8.46
CA GLU A 119 23.43 2.06 8.74
C GLU A 119 24.47 1.54 7.73
N LYS A 120 24.22 0.34 7.18
CA LYS A 120 25.03 -0.31 6.15
C LYS A 120 24.15 -1.00 5.11
N GLY A 121 24.23 -0.56 3.85
CA GLY A 121 23.60 -1.20 2.70
C GLY A 121 22.66 -0.31 1.90
N PHE A 122 21.95 -0.91 0.94
CA PHE A 122 20.95 -0.28 0.10
C PHE A 122 19.62 -1.03 0.22
N ARG A 123 18.56 -0.36 0.64
CA ARG A 123 17.21 -0.92 0.69
C ARG A 123 16.64 -0.94 -0.73
N VAL A 124 16.17 -2.08 -1.20
CA VAL A 124 15.66 -2.33 -2.57
C VAL A 124 14.42 -1.47 -2.90
N ALA A 125 13.76 -0.92 -1.89
CA ALA A 125 12.69 0.04 -2.04
C ALA A 125 13.23 1.46 -2.35
N SER A 126 12.66 2.12 -3.37
CA SER A 126 12.91 3.53 -3.66
C SER A 126 11.86 4.42 -2.97
N ARG A 127 12.08 5.75 -2.94
CA ARG A 127 11.08 6.70 -2.40
C ARG A 127 9.72 6.62 -3.11
N TYR A 128 9.67 6.07 -4.32
CA TYR A 128 8.50 6.10 -5.19
C TYR A 128 8.07 4.71 -5.70
N ASN A 129 8.76 3.66 -5.26
CA ASN A 129 8.43 2.29 -5.63
C ASN A 129 8.87 1.36 -4.50
N LEU A 130 7.91 0.85 -3.74
CA LEU A 130 8.13 -0.09 -2.65
C LEU A 130 7.83 -1.52 -3.15
N LEU A 131 8.59 -2.50 -2.65
CA LEU A 131 8.44 -3.88 -3.10
C LEU A 131 7.16 -4.50 -2.52
N SER A 132 6.15 -4.70 -3.36
CA SER A 132 4.88 -5.30 -2.95
C SER A 132 4.98 -6.83 -2.86
N ILE A 133 4.06 -7.45 -2.11
CA ILE A 133 3.97 -8.92 -2.08
C ILE A 133 3.56 -9.42 -3.47
N GLY A 134 4.30 -10.39 -4.00
CA GLY A 134 4.14 -10.94 -5.34
C GLY A 134 4.93 -10.19 -6.43
N GLU A 135 5.49 -9.02 -6.13
CA GLU A 135 6.30 -8.25 -7.08
C GLU A 135 7.74 -8.79 -7.14
N ASN A 136 8.38 -8.66 -8.30
CA ASN A 136 9.79 -9.01 -8.47
C ASN A 136 10.70 -7.84 -8.08
N ILE A 137 11.78 -8.15 -7.36
CA ILE A 137 12.84 -7.19 -7.01
C ILE A 137 13.36 -6.44 -8.24
N SER A 138 13.47 -7.11 -9.40
CA SER A 138 14.00 -6.47 -10.62
C SER A 138 13.07 -5.41 -11.20
N ASP A 139 11.78 -5.45 -10.87
CA ASP A 139 10.79 -4.48 -11.32
C ASP A 139 10.86 -3.20 -10.48
N VAL A 140 11.32 -3.31 -9.23
CA VAL A 140 11.57 -2.18 -8.34
C VAL A 140 12.91 -1.52 -8.62
N ILE A 141 13.98 -2.32 -8.73
CA ILE A 141 15.32 -1.81 -9.05
C ILE A 141 16.10 -2.75 -9.97
N SER A 142 16.50 -2.20 -11.12
CA SER A 142 17.14 -3.01 -12.17
C SER A 142 18.68 -3.01 -12.10
N GLU A 143 19.30 -1.98 -11.52
CA GLU A 143 20.76 -1.84 -11.49
C GLU A 143 21.27 -1.00 -10.30
N LEU A 144 22.27 -1.53 -9.61
CA LEU A 144 23.04 -0.90 -8.55
C LEU A 144 24.44 -0.55 -9.06
N ASN A 145 25.00 0.53 -8.52
CA ASN A 145 26.30 1.08 -8.91
C ASN A 145 27.02 1.64 -7.67
N LYS A 146 28.14 2.35 -7.87
CA LYS A 146 28.94 2.93 -6.78
C LYS A 146 28.20 3.92 -5.87
N PHE A 147 27.14 4.56 -6.36
CA PHE A 147 26.33 5.47 -5.53
C PHE A 147 25.53 4.67 -4.49
N HIS A 148 24.96 3.55 -4.92
CA HIS A 148 24.15 2.68 -4.07
C HIS A 148 25.01 1.87 -3.09
N LEU A 149 26.16 1.36 -3.54
CA LEU A 149 27.03 0.48 -2.76
C LEU A 149 28.50 0.93 -2.82
N PRO A 150 28.87 2.11 -2.27
CA PRO A 150 30.21 2.70 -2.44
C PRO A 150 31.35 1.85 -1.87
N GLN A 151 31.05 0.98 -0.91
CA GLN A 151 32.01 0.07 -0.31
C GLN A 151 32.25 -1.19 -1.15
N VAL A 152 31.30 -1.59 -1.98
CA VAL A 152 31.33 -2.85 -2.76
C VAL A 152 31.60 -2.59 -4.24
N LEU A 153 30.91 -1.61 -4.83
CA LEU A 153 31.00 -1.28 -6.25
C LEU A 153 31.87 -0.04 -6.41
N ARG A 154 33.11 -0.23 -6.88
CA ARG A 154 34.05 0.88 -7.12
C ARG A 154 34.44 0.97 -8.58
N SER A 155 34.49 2.20 -9.09
CA SER A 155 35.14 2.50 -10.35
C SER A 155 36.61 2.86 -10.11
N GLY A 156 37.49 2.57 -11.04
CA GLY A 156 38.90 2.93 -10.91
C GLY A 156 39.61 3.11 -12.23
N ARG A 157 40.90 3.42 -12.15
CA ARG A 157 41.80 3.54 -13.31
C ARG A 157 42.89 2.49 -13.18
N LEU A 158 43.10 1.73 -14.25
CA LEU A 158 44.26 0.86 -14.41
C LEU A 158 45.29 1.59 -15.27
N SER A 159 46.57 1.46 -14.93
CA SER A 159 47.65 2.04 -15.71
C SER A 159 48.80 1.04 -15.83
N SER A 160 49.06 0.55 -17.04
CA SER A 160 50.12 -0.43 -17.29
C SER A 160 51.25 0.23 -18.07
N ASN A 161 52.48 -0.07 -17.67
CA ASN A 161 53.71 0.35 -18.35
C ASN A 161 54.48 -0.85 -18.92
N THR A 162 53.76 -1.79 -19.54
CA THR A 162 54.40 -2.92 -20.21
C THR A 162 55.21 -2.43 -21.42
N GLU A 163 56.51 -2.75 -21.43
CA GLU A 163 57.48 -2.27 -22.43
C GLU A 163 57.04 -2.50 -23.89
N ALA A 164 56.24 -3.55 -24.14
CA ALA A 164 55.79 -3.94 -25.47
C ALA A 164 54.75 -2.99 -26.10
N PHE A 165 54.03 -2.19 -25.31
CA PHE A 165 52.87 -1.45 -25.82
C PHE A 165 52.74 0.01 -25.35
N GLY A 166 53.74 0.51 -24.60
CA GLY A 166 53.74 1.87 -24.04
C GLY A 166 52.72 2.06 -22.91
N LEU A 167 52.67 3.28 -22.35
CA LEU A 167 51.75 3.62 -21.26
C LEU A 167 50.30 3.45 -21.73
N ARG A 168 49.56 2.53 -21.10
CA ARG A 168 48.13 2.33 -21.31
C ARG A 168 47.36 2.70 -20.06
N ALA A 169 46.21 3.32 -20.25
CA ALA A 169 45.28 3.58 -19.18
C ALA A 169 43.88 3.17 -19.60
N ALA A 170 43.16 2.50 -18.71
CA ALA A 170 41.74 2.20 -18.86
C ALA A 170 41.00 2.60 -17.59
N MET A 171 39.76 3.02 -17.75
CA MET A 171 38.83 3.14 -16.63
C MET A 171 38.02 1.86 -16.53
N TYR A 172 37.65 1.45 -15.32
CA TYR A 172 36.70 0.37 -15.13
C TYR A 172 35.53 0.80 -14.26
N GLU A 173 34.36 0.21 -14.52
CA GLU A 173 33.14 0.41 -13.75
C GLU A 173 32.52 -0.95 -13.37
N GLN A 174 31.87 -0.95 -12.21
CA GLN A 174 31.21 -2.12 -11.63
C GLN A 174 29.70 -1.87 -11.53
N PHE A 175 28.91 -2.84 -11.98
CA PHE A 175 27.46 -2.81 -11.93
C PHE A 175 26.94 -4.11 -11.32
N LEU A 176 25.86 -4.02 -10.55
CA LEU A 176 25.16 -5.17 -9.99
C LEU A 176 23.68 -5.06 -10.33
N LYS A 177 23.16 -5.98 -11.13
CA LYS A 177 21.73 -6.05 -11.42
C LYS A 177 21.07 -7.13 -10.60
N LEU A 178 19.97 -6.79 -9.93
CA LEU A 178 19.04 -7.77 -9.36
C LEU A 178 18.17 -8.27 -10.51
N ARG A 179 18.01 -9.59 -10.64
CA ARG A 179 17.42 -10.19 -11.85
C ARG A 179 16.13 -10.95 -11.60
N SER A 180 15.98 -11.48 -10.40
CA SER A 180 14.77 -12.17 -9.95
C SER A 180 14.66 -12.02 -8.43
N GLY A 181 13.71 -12.72 -7.84
CA GLY A 181 13.38 -12.65 -6.42
C GLY A 181 12.02 -12.00 -6.25
N SER A 182 11.05 -12.73 -5.73
CA SER A 182 9.73 -12.19 -5.39
C SER A 182 9.39 -12.50 -3.96
N VAL A 183 8.82 -11.55 -3.24
CA VAL A 183 8.32 -11.81 -1.89
C VAL A 183 6.99 -12.52 -2.01
N VAL A 184 6.89 -13.72 -1.47
CA VAL A 184 5.68 -14.55 -1.53
C VAL A 184 5.22 -14.88 -0.12
N PHE A 185 3.92 -15.10 0.04
CA PHE A 185 3.35 -15.68 1.25
C PHE A 185 3.20 -17.19 1.05
N GLY A 186 3.81 -18.00 1.91
CA GLY A 186 3.89 -19.44 1.70
C GLY A 186 4.13 -20.23 2.98
N PHE A 187 4.00 -21.55 2.88
CA PHE A 187 4.46 -22.47 3.91
C PHE A 187 5.96 -22.74 3.72
N ASP A 188 6.73 -22.56 4.78
CA ASP A 188 8.13 -22.98 4.82
C ASP A 188 8.24 -24.36 5.51
N GLU A 189 8.72 -25.34 4.77
CA GLU A 189 8.85 -26.73 5.26
C GLU A 189 9.84 -26.86 6.41
N ASN A 190 10.87 -26.00 6.47
CA ASN A 190 11.92 -26.08 7.48
C ASN A 190 11.45 -25.61 8.85
N THR A 191 10.65 -24.54 8.89
CA THR A 191 10.12 -23.98 10.14
C THR A 191 8.71 -24.46 10.48
N GLU A 192 8.07 -25.18 9.56
CA GLU A 192 6.67 -25.62 9.62
C GLU A 192 5.70 -24.45 9.88
N ARG A 193 5.98 -23.28 9.30
CA ARG A 193 5.20 -22.05 9.51
C ARG A 193 4.80 -21.43 8.19
N THR A 194 3.62 -20.83 8.20
CA THR A 194 3.19 -19.93 7.12
C THR A 194 3.75 -18.54 7.38
N THR A 195 4.54 -18.01 6.45
CA THR A 195 5.19 -16.70 6.57
C THR A 195 5.42 -16.10 5.19
N THR A 196 5.77 -14.82 5.13
CA THR A 196 6.39 -14.27 3.93
C THR A 196 7.85 -14.68 3.84
N TYR A 197 8.36 -14.85 2.63
CA TYR A 197 9.77 -15.07 2.34
C TYR A 197 10.13 -14.54 0.95
N LEU A 198 11.41 -14.22 0.76
CA LEU A 198 11.94 -13.86 -0.54
C LEU A 198 12.30 -15.14 -1.32
N SER A 199 11.60 -15.39 -2.42
CA SER A 199 11.69 -16.62 -3.21
C SER A 199 12.46 -16.42 -4.51
N PHE A 200 13.38 -17.35 -4.80
CA PHE A 200 14.03 -17.52 -6.10
C PHE A 200 13.74 -18.93 -6.61
N LYS A 201 13.33 -19.07 -7.87
CA LYS A 201 13.09 -20.40 -8.46
C LYS A 201 14.35 -21.00 -9.05
N GLU A 202 14.44 -22.32 -9.01
CA GLU A 202 15.53 -23.08 -9.63
C GLU A 202 15.80 -22.59 -11.07
N GLY A 203 17.08 -22.35 -11.37
CA GLY A 203 17.53 -21.89 -12.68
C GLY A 203 17.31 -20.39 -12.96
N GLN A 204 16.66 -19.64 -12.06
CA GLN A 204 16.50 -18.20 -12.24
C GLN A 204 17.80 -17.44 -11.89
N PRO A 205 18.17 -16.42 -12.69
CA PRO A 205 19.28 -15.56 -12.34
C PRO A 205 18.89 -14.68 -11.14
N ILE A 206 19.66 -14.73 -10.07
CA ILE A 206 19.48 -13.92 -8.86
C ILE A 206 20.17 -12.57 -9.05
N LEU A 207 21.49 -12.60 -9.27
CA LEU A 207 22.36 -11.44 -9.39
C LEU A 207 23.11 -11.48 -10.72
N ASN A 208 23.37 -10.33 -11.30
CA ASN A 208 24.22 -10.19 -12.47
C ASN A 208 25.22 -9.07 -12.24
N TYR A 209 26.44 -9.48 -11.90
CA TYR A 209 27.57 -8.61 -11.70
C TYR A 209 28.30 -8.37 -13.04
N ARG A 210 28.71 -7.13 -13.28
CA ARG A 210 29.46 -6.75 -14.47
C ARG A 210 30.60 -5.81 -14.11
N LEU A 211 31.78 -6.13 -14.63
CA LEU A 211 32.97 -5.28 -14.64
C LEU A 211 33.30 -4.93 -16.09
N GLU A 212 33.22 -3.66 -16.45
CA GLU A 212 33.50 -3.17 -17.81
C GLU A 212 34.78 -2.31 -17.83
N LEU A 213 35.63 -2.48 -18.84
CA LEU A 213 36.79 -1.64 -19.13
C LEU A 213 36.50 -0.69 -20.30
N TYR A 214 36.73 0.60 -20.08
CA TYR A 214 36.69 1.61 -21.13
C TYR A 214 38.08 1.86 -21.71
N ASN A 215 38.21 1.68 -23.02
CA ASN A 215 39.45 1.87 -23.79
C ASN A 215 40.60 0.93 -23.38
N GLY A 216 40.29 -0.30 -22.98
CA GLY A 216 41.28 -1.27 -22.51
C GLY A 216 40.93 -2.71 -22.84
N ILE A 217 41.92 -3.59 -22.65
CA ILE A 217 41.76 -5.05 -22.65
C ILE A 217 42.42 -5.57 -21.39
N PHE A 218 41.76 -6.45 -20.64
CA PHE A 218 42.28 -6.96 -19.34
C PHE A 218 43.72 -7.47 -19.43
N LYS A 219 44.07 -8.13 -20.53
CA LYS A 219 45.42 -8.68 -20.78
C LYS A 219 46.54 -7.64 -20.69
N PHE A 220 46.27 -6.37 -20.99
CA PHE A 220 47.29 -5.34 -20.87
C PHE A 220 47.56 -4.88 -19.43
N PHE A 221 46.72 -5.29 -18.48
CA PHE A 221 46.78 -4.89 -17.08
C PHE A 221 47.14 -6.06 -16.15
N GLU A 222 47.77 -7.12 -16.67
CA GLU A 222 48.43 -8.12 -15.82
C GLU A 222 49.48 -7.45 -14.92
N GLY A 223 49.47 -7.77 -13.63
CA GLY A 223 50.29 -7.16 -12.59
C GLY A 223 49.62 -5.96 -11.90
N GLU A 224 48.58 -5.37 -12.48
CA GLU A 224 47.88 -4.23 -11.89
C GLU A 224 46.88 -4.64 -10.81
N THR A 225 46.63 -3.70 -9.89
CA THR A 225 45.62 -3.85 -8.84
C THR A 225 44.26 -3.36 -9.33
N ILE A 226 43.22 -4.15 -9.09
CA ILE A 226 41.82 -3.83 -9.38
C ILE A 226 40.97 -3.98 -8.12
N ASN A 227 39.97 -3.13 -7.94
CA ASN A 227 38.93 -3.36 -6.94
C ASN A 227 37.81 -4.18 -7.56
N LEU A 228 37.43 -5.27 -6.92
CA LEU A 228 36.35 -6.15 -7.33
C LEU A 228 35.50 -6.50 -6.10
N LEU A 229 34.20 -6.17 -6.14
CA LEU A 229 33.25 -6.53 -5.08
C LEU A 229 33.73 -6.12 -3.66
N GLY A 230 34.29 -4.92 -3.59
CA GLY A 230 34.82 -4.30 -2.38
C GLY A 230 36.27 -4.67 -2.06
N HIS A 231 36.83 -5.73 -2.62
CA HIS A 231 38.21 -6.18 -2.31
C HIS A 231 39.21 -5.74 -3.36
N GLU A 232 40.47 -5.57 -2.97
CA GLU A 232 41.57 -5.33 -3.91
C GLU A 232 42.19 -6.67 -4.33
N TYR A 233 42.44 -6.80 -5.63
CA TYR A 233 43.05 -7.98 -6.24
C TYR A 233 44.16 -7.56 -7.20
N VAL A 234 45.20 -8.38 -7.33
CA VAL A 234 46.17 -8.28 -8.42
C VAL A 234 45.76 -9.20 -9.56
N ILE A 235 45.74 -8.69 -10.79
CA ILE A 235 45.51 -9.47 -11.99
C ILE A 235 46.77 -10.29 -12.28
N THR A 236 46.78 -11.59 -12.01
CA THR A 236 47.99 -12.42 -12.14
C THR A 236 48.12 -13.10 -13.49
N GLU A 237 47.01 -13.35 -14.18
CA GLU A 237 46.97 -14.05 -15.46
C GLU A 237 45.68 -13.71 -16.22
N VAL A 238 45.79 -13.38 -17.50
CA VAL A 238 44.66 -13.16 -18.41
C VAL A 238 44.91 -13.84 -19.75
N THR A 239 44.10 -14.84 -20.06
CA THR A 239 44.05 -15.47 -21.39
C THR A 239 42.77 -15.06 -22.12
N ASN A 240 42.52 -15.64 -23.30
CA ASN A 240 41.27 -15.38 -24.02
C ASN A 240 40.04 -15.89 -23.25
N ASN A 241 40.20 -16.92 -22.41
CA ASN A 241 39.10 -17.61 -21.75
C ASN A 241 39.25 -17.66 -20.22
N THR A 242 40.33 -17.13 -19.66
CA THR A 242 40.58 -17.17 -18.21
C THR A 242 41.10 -15.85 -17.67
N MET A 243 40.74 -15.55 -16.43
CA MET A 243 41.28 -14.42 -15.67
C MET A 243 41.51 -14.87 -14.23
N ARG A 244 42.75 -14.72 -13.74
CA ARG A 244 43.14 -15.05 -12.37
C ARG A 244 43.40 -13.78 -11.58
N LEU A 245 42.79 -13.71 -10.40
CA LEU A 245 42.91 -12.63 -9.45
C LEU A 245 43.40 -13.18 -8.11
N ARG A 246 44.39 -12.53 -7.52
CA ARG A 246 44.89 -12.85 -6.17
C ARG A 246 44.54 -11.73 -5.22
N GLY A 247 43.80 -12.04 -4.17
CA GLY A 247 43.36 -11.08 -3.16
C GLY A 247 44.52 -10.42 -2.44
N LEU A 248 44.40 -9.10 -2.23
CA LEU A 248 45.28 -8.29 -1.39
C LEU A 248 44.61 -7.96 -0.05
N THR A 249 43.31 -7.63 -0.09
CA THR A 249 42.50 -7.33 1.11
C THR A 249 41.63 -8.50 1.56
N THR A 250 41.71 -9.63 0.85
CA THR A 250 41.03 -10.89 1.16
C THR A 250 42.02 -12.03 0.95
N PRO A 251 41.94 -13.14 1.71
CA PRO A 251 42.70 -14.35 1.41
C PRO A 251 42.31 -15.02 0.08
N ASP A 252 41.23 -14.58 -0.56
CA ASP A 252 40.66 -15.27 -1.71
C ASP A 252 41.50 -15.13 -2.99
N GLU A 253 41.72 -16.27 -3.66
CA GLU A 253 42.17 -16.33 -5.04
C GLU A 253 40.99 -16.72 -5.94
N LEU A 254 40.72 -15.89 -6.95
CA LEU A 254 39.63 -16.10 -7.91
C LEU A 254 40.21 -16.49 -9.27
N LEU A 255 39.71 -17.55 -9.87
CA LEU A 255 39.99 -17.89 -11.27
C LEU A 255 38.68 -18.02 -12.04
N PHE A 256 38.44 -17.07 -12.91
CA PHE A 256 37.31 -17.04 -13.84
C PHE A 256 37.67 -17.87 -15.07
N ARG A 257 36.77 -18.77 -15.49
CA ARG A 257 36.90 -19.49 -16.76
C ARG A 257 35.61 -19.35 -17.56
N ASP A 258 35.72 -18.82 -18.76
CA ASP A 258 34.58 -18.60 -19.66
C ASP A 258 33.82 -19.91 -19.90
N ASN A 259 32.53 -19.93 -19.59
CA ASN A 259 31.65 -21.11 -19.66
C ASN A 259 32.04 -22.32 -18.78
N HIS A 260 32.98 -22.17 -17.85
CA HIS A 260 33.42 -23.27 -16.96
C HIS A 260 33.32 -22.92 -15.46
N GLY A 261 32.69 -21.81 -15.10
CA GLY A 261 32.46 -21.39 -13.71
C GLY A 261 33.60 -20.56 -13.10
N VAL A 262 33.63 -20.52 -11.75
CA VAL A 262 34.60 -19.77 -10.95
C VAL A 262 35.31 -20.68 -9.97
N TRP A 263 36.61 -20.53 -9.82
CA TRP A 263 37.36 -21.18 -8.75
C TRP A 263 37.63 -20.15 -7.66
N VAL A 264 37.28 -20.47 -6.41
CA VAL A 264 37.59 -19.67 -5.23
C VAL A 264 38.49 -20.52 -4.34
N ASN A 265 39.74 -20.09 -4.12
CA ASN A 265 40.72 -20.84 -3.31
C ASN A 265 40.87 -22.32 -3.74
N ASN A 266 40.97 -22.54 -5.05
CA ASN A 266 41.01 -23.87 -5.70
C ASN A 266 39.74 -24.74 -5.57
N ARG A 267 38.65 -24.23 -5.01
CA ARG A 267 37.33 -24.89 -5.00
C ARG A 267 36.52 -24.42 -6.20
N VAL A 268 35.92 -25.37 -6.92
CA VAL A 268 35.11 -25.06 -8.11
C VAL A 268 33.70 -24.68 -7.68
N ILE A 269 33.22 -23.54 -8.14
CA ILE A 269 31.81 -23.17 -8.14
C ILE A 269 31.29 -23.49 -9.55
N PRO A 270 30.37 -24.46 -9.68
CA PRO A 270 29.96 -24.96 -10.97
C PRO A 270 29.15 -23.90 -11.76
N ASN A 271 29.14 -24.06 -13.09
CA ASN A 271 28.63 -23.05 -14.03
C ASN A 271 27.10 -22.90 -14.02
N ASP A 272 26.40 -23.89 -13.47
CA ASP A 272 24.97 -23.85 -13.15
C ASP A 272 24.65 -22.93 -11.96
N VAL A 273 25.62 -22.67 -11.07
CA VAL A 273 25.52 -21.68 -9.99
C VAL A 273 26.08 -20.32 -10.44
N LEU A 274 27.25 -20.30 -11.06
CA LEU A 274 27.92 -19.09 -11.53
C LEU A 274 28.24 -19.15 -13.02
N ASN A 275 27.40 -18.49 -13.82
CA ASN A 275 27.65 -18.35 -15.25
C ASN A 275 28.60 -17.17 -15.51
N VAL A 276 29.78 -17.48 -16.04
CA VAL A 276 30.83 -16.51 -16.32
C VAL A 276 30.95 -16.29 -17.82
N THR A 277 30.85 -15.03 -18.24
CA THR A 277 31.24 -14.59 -19.58
C THR A 277 32.44 -13.66 -19.47
N LEU A 278 33.57 -14.08 -20.01
CA LEU A 278 34.78 -13.26 -20.08
C LEU A 278 35.02 -12.83 -21.52
N LYS A 279 35.10 -11.52 -21.76
CA LYS A 279 35.58 -10.94 -23.01
C LYS A 279 36.80 -10.07 -22.74
N HIS A 280 37.41 -9.62 -23.82
CA HIS A 280 38.62 -8.78 -23.78
C HIS A 280 38.45 -7.54 -22.88
N ASP A 281 37.27 -6.93 -22.88
CA ASP A 281 36.95 -5.65 -22.26
C ASP A 281 35.86 -5.73 -21.16
N TYR A 282 35.28 -6.90 -20.89
CA TYR A 282 34.36 -7.04 -19.75
C TYR A 282 34.35 -8.45 -19.14
N LEU A 283 34.05 -8.50 -17.85
CA LEU A 283 33.76 -9.71 -17.09
C LEU A 283 32.32 -9.63 -16.59
N ARG A 284 31.51 -10.64 -16.92
CA ARG A 284 30.13 -10.75 -16.45
C ARG A 284 29.95 -12.05 -15.69
N ILE A 285 29.32 -11.96 -14.52
CA ILE A 285 29.08 -13.08 -13.62
C ILE A 285 27.60 -13.06 -13.26
N ILE A 286 26.90 -14.17 -13.51
CA ILE A 286 25.49 -14.33 -13.16
C ILE A 286 25.40 -15.41 -12.10
N LEU A 287 24.90 -15.04 -10.92
CA LEU A 287 24.47 -15.99 -9.89
C LEU A 287 23.10 -16.52 -10.27
N VAL A 288 22.98 -17.84 -10.34
CA VAL A 288 21.75 -18.57 -10.67
C VAL A 288 21.37 -19.40 -9.45
N ALA A 289 20.07 -19.47 -9.15
CA ALA A 289 19.56 -20.32 -8.08
C ALA A 289 19.73 -21.80 -8.46
N PRO A 290 20.54 -22.60 -7.74
CA PRO A 290 20.71 -24.02 -8.05
C PRO A 290 19.48 -24.87 -7.71
N ASP A 291 18.62 -24.35 -6.85
CA ASP A 291 17.37 -24.93 -6.36
C ASP A 291 16.37 -23.79 -6.05
N ASP A 292 15.18 -24.15 -5.59
CA ASP A 292 14.23 -23.18 -5.05
C ASP A 292 14.77 -22.64 -3.71
N ILE A 293 15.12 -21.36 -3.67
CA ILE A 293 15.63 -20.68 -2.47
C ILE A 293 14.51 -19.86 -1.83
N SER A 294 14.33 -20.02 -0.52
CA SER A 294 13.36 -19.26 0.28
C SER A 294 14.06 -18.56 1.45
N VAL A 295 14.37 -17.28 1.27
CA VAL A 295 15.05 -16.48 2.30
C VAL A 295 14.00 -15.96 3.30
N LEU A 296 14.03 -16.50 4.51
CA LEU A 296 13.08 -16.14 5.58
C LEU A 296 13.33 -14.74 6.16
N PRO A 297 12.34 -14.13 6.84
CA PRO A 297 12.52 -12.85 7.51
C PRO A 297 13.69 -12.87 8.51
N GLY A 298 14.52 -11.84 8.46
CA GLY A 298 15.74 -11.69 9.26
C GLY A 298 16.93 -12.53 8.77
N LYS A 299 16.82 -13.20 7.62
CA LYS A 299 17.88 -14.05 7.05
C LYS A 299 18.51 -13.45 5.81
N SER A 300 19.72 -13.90 5.49
CA SER A 300 20.42 -13.52 4.26
C SER A 300 20.46 -14.63 3.22
N LEU A 301 20.52 -14.26 1.95
CA LEU A 301 20.64 -15.18 0.82
C LEU A 301 21.84 -16.11 0.99
N ARG A 302 22.96 -15.59 1.50
CA ARG A 302 24.18 -16.40 1.75
C ARG A 302 23.93 -17.62 2.62
N GLU A 303 23.06 -17.53 3.62
CA GLU A 303 22.74 -18.67 4.51
C GLU A 303 22.12 -19.86 3.76
N TYR A 304 21.53 -19.61 2.58
CA TYR A 304 20.86 -20.61 1.75
C TYR A 304 21.71 -21.10 0.57
N LEU A 305 22.91 -20.56 0.35
CA LEU A 305 23.80 -20.97 -0.75
C LEU A 305 24.73 -22.11 -0.30
N ILE A 306 24.76 -23.21 -1.06
CA ILE A 306 25.56 -24.41 -0.73
C ILE A 306 27.04 -24.26 -1.11
N PRO A 307 27.42 -23.29 -1.96
CA PRO A 307 28.62 -22.55 -1.62
C PRO A 307 28.29 -21.08 -1.32
N PRO A 308 28.42 -20.60 -0.06
CA PRO A 308 28.29 -19.17 0.25
C PRO A 308 29.33 -18.32 -0.49
N GLU A 309 30.44 -18.92 -0.94
CA GLU A 309 31.45 -18.31 -1.80
C GLU A 309 30.91 -17.94 -3.20
N ALA A 310 29.72 -18.41 -3.59
CA ALA A 310 29.09 -18.02 -4.84
C ALA A 310 28.78 -16.53 -4.93
N LEU A 311 28.68 -15.81 -3.81
CA LEU A 311 28.58 -14.35 -3.80
C LEU A 311 29.93 -13.65 -4.09
N LEU A 312 31.04 -14.40 -4.17
CA LEU A 312 32.41 -13.96 -4.49
C LEU A 312 33.04 -12.93 -3.55
N THR A 313 32.28 -12.37 -2.62
CA THR A 313 32.71 -11.46 -1.58
C THR A 313 31.91 -11.75 -0.33
N ASN A 314 32.48 -11.48 0.85
CA ASN A 314 31.76 -11.41 2.12
C ASN A 314 31.15 -10.02 2.38
N ARG A 315 31.41 -9.03 1.50
CA ARG A 315 30.93 -7.65 1.65
C ARG A 315 29.58 -7.38 1.02
N LEU A 316 29.00 -8.33 0.30
CA LEU A 316 27.71 -8.21 -0.37
C LEU A 316 26.78 -9.31 0.10
N ASP A 317 25.58 -8.98 0.54
CA ASP A 317 24.53 -9.96 0.80
C ASP A 317 23.15 -9.38 0.52
N LEU A 318 22.17 -10.26 0.31
CA LEU A 318 20.78 -9.88 0.15
C LEU A 318 20.00 -10.38 1.37
N VAL A 319 19.47 -9.46 2.16
CA VAL A 319 18.74 -9.75 3.40
C VAL A 319 17.28 -9.44 3.20
N TYR A 320 16.41 -10.37 3.59
CA TYR A 320 14.99 -10.11 3.69
C TYR A 320 14.63 -9.84 5.15
N GLU A 321 14.21 -8.63 5.49
CA GLU A 321 13.90 -8.22 6.87
C GLU A 321 12.42 -8.45 7.26
N GLY A 322 11.58 -8.86 6.30
CA GLY A 322 10.17 -9.14 6.53
C GLY A 322 9.26 -8.14 5.82
N LEU A 323 8.04 -7.98 6.34
CA LEU A 323 7.13 -6.93 5.88
C LEU A 323 7.24 -5.70 6.78
N THR A 324 6.96 -4.53 6.23
CA THR A 324 6.83 -3.30 7.01
C THR A 324 5.73 -3.46 8.07
N GLU A 325 6.03 -3.01 9.29
CA GLU A 325 5.05 -3.02 10.38
C GLU A 325 4.07 -1.87 10.18
N THR A 326 2.79 -2.22 10.07
CA THR A 326 1.68 -1.27 9.91
C THR A 326 0.61 -1.59 10.94
N PRO A 327 -0.06 -0.59 11.54
CA PRO A 327 -1.25 -0.84 12.34
C PRO A 327 -2.27 -1.67 11.55
N VAL A 328 -2.92 -2.60 12.22
CA VAL A 328 -3.97 -3.45 11.66
C VAL A 328 -5.26 -3.33 12.45
N PHE A 329 -6.37 -3.49 11.75
CA PHE A 329 -7.69 -3.62 12.35
C PHE A 329 -8.27 -4.99 12.03
N SER A 330 -8.93 -5.60 13.02
CA SER A 330 -9.52 -6.92 12.86
C SER A 330 -10.96 -6.82 12.35
N ILE A 331 -11.26 -7.59 11.32
CA ILE A 331 -12.63 -7.92 10.91
C ILE A 331 -12.83 -9.40 11.23
N LYS A 332 -13.84 -9.73 12.01
CA LYS A 332 -14.11 -11.10 12.45
C LYS A 332 -15.50 -11.53 12.06
N ILE A 333 -15.63 -12.65 11.37
CA ILE A 333 -16.88 -13.36 11.13
C ILE A 333 -16.82 -14.65 11.94
N SER A 334 -17.70 -14.80 12.94
CA SER A 334 -17.69 -15.97 13.83
C SER A 334 -19.01 -16.72 13.79
N ARG A 335 -18.96 -18.05 13.69
CA ARG A 335 -20.15 -18.91 13.72
C ARG A 335 -20.52 -19.28 15.16
N ARG A 336 -21.83 -19.34 15.43
CA ARG A 336 -22.40 -19.94 16.64
C ARG A 336 -23.69 -20.66 16.28
N GLY A 337 -23.60 -21.96 16.01
CA GLY A 337 -24.72 -22.76 15.52
C GLY A 337 -25.09 -22.36 14.09
N ASP A 338 -26.31 -21.88 13.90
CA ASP A 338 -26.86 -21.39 12.63
C ASP A 338 -26.75 -19.87 12.46
N LYS A 339 -26.03 -19.18 13.35
CA LYS A 339 -25.87 -17.73 13.38
C LYS A 339 -24.40 -17.36 13.14
N TYR A 340 -24.17 -16.32 12.34
CA TYR A 340 -22.88 -15.66 12.19
C TYR A 340 -22.93 -14.26 12.77
N LYS A 341 -21.85 -13.85 13.43
CA LYS A 341 -21.65 -12.48 13.90
C LYS A 341 -20.51 -11.81 13.15
N LEU A 342 -20.67 -10.53 12.83
CA LEU A 342 -19.63 -9.66 12.29
C LEU A 342 -19.13 -8.73 13.39
N SER A 343 -17.82 -8.73 13.64
CA SER A 343 -17.14 -7.77 14.52
C SER A 343 -16.10 -6.98 13.74
N PHE A 344 -16.10 -5.66 13.90
CA PHE A 344 -15.16 -4.76 13.21
C PHE A 344 -15.06 -3.42 13.94
N THR A 345 -14.04 -2.64 13.60
CA THR A 345 -13.88 -1.25 14.04
C THR A 345 -14.11 -0.31 12.86
N THR A 346 -14.75 0.84 13.04
CA THR A 346 -14.91 1.88 12.00
C THR A 346 -13.81 2.92 12.04
N ASN A 347 -13.73 3.78 11.01
CA ASN A 347 -12.81 4.93 10.97
C ASN A 347 -12.99 5.92 12.14
N LYS A 348 -14.10 5.85 12.89
CA LYS A 348 -14.32 6.62 14.14
C LYS A 348 -13.88 5.88 15.40
N ASN A 349 -13.11 4.80 15.25
CA ASN A 349 -12.69 3.92 16.34
C ASN A 349 -13.88 3.34 17.14
N ARG A 350 -15.05 3.18 16.50
CA ARG A 350 -16.20 2.50 17.12
C ARG A 350 -16.15 1.02 16.79
N SER A 351 -16.25 0.18 17.82
CA SER A 351 -16.23 -1.28 17.66
C SER A 351 -17.67 -1.81 17.63
N TYR A 352 -18.02 -2.52 16.56
CA TYR A 352 -19.31 -3.15 16.38
C TYR A 352 -19.19 -4.66 16.52
N ASN A 353 -20.24 -5.29 17.06
CA ASN A 353 -20.40 -6.75 17.11
C ASN A 353 -21.88 -7.08 16.88
N ILE A 354 -22.23 -7.35 15.62
CA ILE A 354 -23.62 -7.40 15.15
C ILE A 354 -23.95 -8.77 14.54
N PRO A 355 -25.22 -9.20 14.54
CA PRO A 355 -25.67 -10.33 13.75
C PRO A 355 -25.43 -10.08 12.26
N LEU A 356 -24.79 -11.03 11.57
CA LEU A 356 -24.50 -10.94 10.14
C LEU A 356 -25.43 -11.83 9.32
N ALA A 357 -25.49 -13.12 9.67
CA ALA A 357 -26.24 -14.10 8.92
C ALA A 357 -26.92 -15.13 9.83
N TYR A 358 -28.11 -15.56 9.39
CA TYR A 358 -28.84 -16.70 9.93
C TYR A 358 -29.02 -17.72 8.82
N LEU A 359 -28.87 -19.02 9.10
CA LEU A 359 -28.84 -20.05 8.05
C LEU A 359 -30.18 -20.78 7.84
N ASN A 360 -31.21 -20.56 8.67
CA ASN A 360 -32.43 -21.38 8.70
C ASN A 360 -33.76 -20.59 8.87
N PRO A 361 -34.28 -19.88 7.85
CA PRO A 361 -33.77 -19.79 6.48
C PRO A 361 -32.57 -18.86 6.36
N ILE A 362 -31.86 -18.94 5.23
CA ILE A 362 -30.74 -18.04 4.95
C ILE A 362 -31.26 -16.61 4.82
N LYS A 363 -30.79 -15.72 5.71
CA LYS A 363 -31.08 -14.29 5.71
C LYS A 363 -29.97 -13.51 6.44
N LEU A 364 -29.92 -12.20 6.23
CA LEU A 364 -29.05 -11.32 7.00
C LEU A 364 -29.63 -11.04 8.38
N GLY A 365 -28.75 -10.95 9.38
CA GLY A 365 -29.10 -10.75 10.78
C GLY A 365 -29.11 -12.04 11.60
N ASP A 366 -30.09 -12.19 12.50
CA ASP A 366 -30.34 -13.41 13.27
C ASP A 366 -31.80 -13.88 13.08
N GLU A 367 -32.22 -14.86 13.87
CA GLU A 367 -33.58 -15.41 13.84
C GLU A 367 -34.66 -14.34 14.02
N ASP A 368 -34.47 -13.41 14.96
CA ASP A 368 -35.48 -12.44 15.39
C ASP A 368 -35.34 -11.09 14.69
N ASN A 369 -34.13 -10.74 14.26
CA ASN A 369 -33.77 -9.39 13.83
C ASN A 369 -33.04 -9.46 12.48
N ASN A 370 -33.35 -8.53 11.57
CA ASN A 370 -32.67 -8.41 10.29
C ASN A 370 -31.50 -7.43 10.37
N LEU A 371 -30.53 -7.59 9.48
CA LEU A 371 -29.53 -6.56 9.16
C LEU A 371 -29.89 -5.94 7.81
N VAL A 372 -30.37 -4.70 7.83
CA VAL A 372 -30.80 -3.94 6.65
C VAL A 372 -29.61 -3.13 6.11
N TYR A 373 -29.23 -3.42 4.88
CA TYR A 373 -28.11 -2.77 4.17
C TYR A 373 -28.55 -2.07 2.88
N ARG A 374 -29.81 -2.24 2.51
CA ARG A 374 -30.41 -1.74 1.28
C ARG A 374 -31.67 -0.96 1.63
N GLU A 375 -31.83 0.18 0.98
CA GLU A 375 -33.02 1.02 1.10
C GLU A 375 -34.26 0.33 0.52
N GLY A 376 -35.43 0.82 0.92
CA GLY A 376 -36.70 0.45 0.29
C GLY A 376 -36.83 0.98 -1.15
N GLU A 377 -37.87 0.55 -1.85
CA GLU A 377 -38.17 1.04 -3.21
C GLU A 377 -38.52 2.54 -3.24
N ASP A 378 -39.20 3.01 -2.20
CA ASP A 378 -39.56 4.42 -2.00
C ASP A 378 -39.78 4.73 -0.50
N ASN A 379 -40.26 5.94 -0.22
CA ASN A 379 -40.52 6.40 1.15
C ASN A 379 -41.72 5.74 1.87
N THR A 380 -42.45 4.85 1.19
CA THR A 380 -43.54 4.04 1.75
C THR A 380 -43.15 2.58 1.94
N ASP A 381 -41.96 2.17 1.51
CA ASP A 381 -41.42 0.83 1.72
C ASP A 381 -40.65 0.75 3.05
N TYR A 382 -41.37 0.46 4.13
CA TYR A 382 -40.87 0.43 5.50
C TYR A 382 -40.11 -0.87 5.81
N VAL A 383 -38.92 -1.01 5.25
CA VAL A 383 -38.11 -2.23 5.33
C VAL A 383 -37.48 -2.50 6.71
N ILE A 384 -37.31 -1.48 7.56
CA ILE A 384 -36.68 -1.62 8.89
C ILE A 384 -37.77 -1.81 9.94
N LYS A 385 -37.74 -2.94 10.67
CA LYS A 385 -38.70 -3.26 11.73
C LYS A 385 -38.11 -3.10 13.11
N LYS A 386 -38.96 -3.12 14.13
CA LYS A 386 -38.55 -3.17 15.53
C LYS A 386 -37.48 -4.24 15.75
N LYS A 387 -36.40 -3.84 16.41
CA LYS A 387 -35.17 -4.59 16.73
C LYS A 387 -34.23 -4.87 15.55
N ASP A 388 -34.60 -4.54 14.33
CA ASP A 388 -33.69 -4.68 13.18
C ASP A 388 -32.50 -3.72 13.33
N TYR A 389 -31.35 -4.21 12.88
CA TYR A 389 -30.14 -3.43 12.69
C TYR A 389 -30.14 -2.84 11.28
N PHE A 390 -29.60 -1.64 11.11
CA PHE A 390 -29.43 -1.04 9.79
C PHE A 390 -28.11 -0.27 9.69
N ILE A 391 -27.52 -0.31 8.50
CA ILE A 391 -26.24 0.32 8.19
C ILE A 391 -26.53 1.70 7.64
N ILE A 392 -25.97 2.74 8.27
CA ILE A 392 -25.95 4.09 7.73
C ILE A 392 -24.52 4.47 7.37
N ASN A 393 -24.37 5.17 6.25
CA ASN A 393 -23.11 5.73 5.83
C ASN A 393 -23.31 7.15 5.30
N ASN A 394 -22.32 8.01 5.43
CA ASN A 394 -22.33 9.36 4.88
C ASN A 394 -21.69 9.46 3.48
N ASN A 395 -20.95 8.44 3.05
CA ASN A 395 -20.35 8.34 1.71
C ASN A 395 -20.05 6.87 1.37
N LYS A 396 -20.30 6.44 0.13
CA LYS A 396 -19.97 5.09 -0.35
C LYS A 396 -18.47 4.89 -0.64
N GLU A 397 -17.67 5.96 -0.66
CA GLU A 397 -16.24 5.94 -0.96
C GLU A 397 -15.36 5.60 0.26
N VAL A 398 -14.05 5.40 0.02
CA VAL A 398 -13.01 5.01 1.00
C VAL A 398 -12.95 5.87 2.29
N ASN A 399 -13.41 7.12 2.24
CA ASN A 399 -13.40 8.05 3.38
C ASN A 399 -14.75 8.16 4.11
N GLY A 400 -15.74 7.35 3.73
CA GLY A 400 -17.03 7.34 4.39
C GLY A 400 -16.97 6.83 5.83
N LEU A 401 -18.03 7.15 6.57
CA LEU A 401 -18.18 6.91 8.00
C LEU A 401 -19.40 6.04 8.20
N THR A 402 -19.17 4.78 8.58
CA THR A 402 -20.23 3.85 8.89
C THR A 402 -20.70 3.96 10.34
N ASN A 403 -22.01 3.93 10.51
CA ASN A 403 -22.70 3.79 11.78
C ASN A 403 -23.67 2.61 11.67
N ILE A 404 -23.78 1.80 12.72
CA ILE A 404 -24.80 0.75 12.80
C ILE A 404 -25.81 1.17 13.85
N LEU A 405 -27.07 1.28 13.46
CA LEU A 405 -28.16 1.60 14.38
C LEU A 405 -29.11 0.42 14.52
N ARG A 406 -29.86 0.40 15.62
CA ARG A 406 -30.94 -0.54 15.88
C ARG A 406 -32.21 0.20 16.22
N LEU A 407 -33.32 -0.17 15.58
CA LEU A 407 -34.63 0.37 15.92
C LEU A 407 -35.14 -0.27 17.21
N ILE A 408 -35.37 0.50 18.27
CA ILE A 408 -35.88 -0.02 19.53
C ILE A 408 -37.41 0.00 19.58
N SER A 409 -38.02 1.12 19.18
CA SER A 409 -39.47 1.32 19.15
C SER A 409 -39.83 2.63 18.45
N VAL A 410 -41.05 2.70 17.90
CA VAL A 410 -41.72 3.93 17.51
C VAL A 410 -42.87 4.15 18.50
N LYS A 411 -42.84 5.26 19.24
CA LYS A 411 -43.93 5.62 20.16
C LYS A 411 -44.80 6.67 19.48
N GLU A 412 -45.89 6.19 18.89
CA GLU A 412 -46.81 7.03 18.11
C GLU A 412 -47.47 8.12 18.96
N ASP A 413 -47.84 7.83 20.21
CA ASP A 413 -48.46 8.80 21.12
C ASP A 413 -47.55 10.00 21.45
N ASP A 414 -46.24 9.77 21.47
CA ASP A 414 -45.22 10.76 21.82
C ASP A 414 -44.54 11.36 20.58
N ASN A 415 -44.87 10.86 19.38
CA ASN A 415 -44.17 11.15 18.13
C ASN A 415 -42.64 10.98 18.21
N ILE A 416 -42.18 9.88 18.82
CA ILE A 416 -40.75 9.60 18.95
C ILE A 416 -40.32 8.25 18.36
N ILE A 417 -39.16 8.24 17.71
CA ILE A 417 -38.41 7.05 17.31
C ILE A 417 -37.28 6.87 18.32
N VAL A 418 -37.18 5.68 18.92
CA VAL A 418 -36.10 5.33 19.84
C VAL A 418 -35.10 4.44 19.10
N LEU A 419 -33.87 4.93 18.97
CA LEU A 419 -32.76 4.25 18.30
C LEU A 419 -31.66 3.90 19.31
N GLU A 420 -30.86 2.90 18.97
CA GLU A 420 -29.66 2.48 19.72
C GLU A 420 -28.49 2.34 18.73
N ASP A 421 -27.38 3.02 18.97
CA ASP A 421 -26.11 2.66 18.35
C ASP A 421 -25.43 1.64 19.29
N PRO A 422 -25.21 0.37 18.87
CA PRO A 422 -24.61 -0.66 19.74
C PRO A 422 -23.22 -0.31 20.26
N ALA A 423 -22.51 0.62 19.61
CA ALA A 423 -21.20 1.10 20.04
C ALA A 423 -21.28 2.34 20.94
N LEU A 424 -22.44 3.00 21.03
CA LEU A 424 -22.68 4.19 21.84
C LEU A 424 -23.89 3.98 22.77
N GLU A 425 -24.80 4.96 22.82
CA GLU A 425 -25.97 4.98 23.66
C GLU A 425 -27.26 5.08 22.83
N LYS A 426 -28.38 5.03 23.54
CA LYS A 426 -29.70 5.23 22.94
C LYS A 426 -29.96 6.70 22.74
N PHE A 427 -30.64 7.02 21.64
CA PHE A 427 -31.07 8.38 21.35
C PHE A 427 -32.48 8.39 20.75
N VAL A 428 -33.08 9.57 20.77
CA VAL A 428 -34.48 9.78 20.40
C VAL A 428 -34.55 10.76 19.24
N VAL A 429 -35.37 10.45 18.25
CA VAL A 429 -35.67 11.32 17.10
C VAL A 429 -37.16 11.64 17.12
N TYR A 430 -37.51 12.91 17.01
CA TYR A 430 -38.90 13.34 16.91
C TYR A 430 -39.35 13.31 15.46
N PHE A 431 -40.59 12.84 15.22
CA PHE A 431 -41.19 12.86 13.90
C PHE A 431 -42.45 13.72 13.87
N GLU A 432 -42.83 14.15 12.68
CA GLU A 432 -44.08 14.88 12.43
C GLU A 432 -44.95 14.09 11.45
N GLY A 433 -46.27 14.18 11.59
CA GLY A 433 -47.24 13.52 10.71
C GLY A 433 -47.89 12.27 11.31
N THR A 434 -48.61 11.51 10.49
CA THR A 434 -49.28 10.26 10.91
C THR A 434 -48.53 9.05 10.34
N PRO A 435 -48.09 8.09 11.19
CA PRO A 435 -47.44 6.85 10.76
C PRO A 435 -48.21 6.15 9.63
N GLY A 436 -47.50 5.67 8.61
CA GLY A 436 -48.08 5.02 7.43
C GLY A 436 -48.74 5.96 6.41
N VAL A 437 -48.84 7.27 6.69
CA VAL A 437 -49.46 8.25 5.78
C VAL A 437 -48.46 9.30 5.31
N ASN A 438 -47.90 10.08 6.23
CA ASN A 438 -46.99 11.18 5.93
C ASN A 438 -45.99 11.45 7.07
N ALA A 439 -45.83 10.52 8.00
CA ALA A 439 -44.92 10.72 9.11
C ALA A 439 -43.46 10.69 8.66
N SER A 440 -42.70 11.72 9.03
CA SER A 440 -41.29 11.85 8.69
C SER A 440 -40.46 12.49 9.81
N ALA A 441 -39.17 12.18 9.82
CA ALA A 441 -38.19 12.69 10.75
C ALA A 441 -36.85 12.95 10.04
N ASP A 442 -36.05 13.81 10.69
CA ASP A 442 -34.70 14.15 10.27
C ASP A 442 -33.71 13.51 11.24
N LEU A 443 -32.97 12.50 10.76
CA LEU A 443 -31.92 11.83 11.51
C LEU A 443 -30.57 12.41 11.11
N ILE A 444 -29.90 13.10 12.02
CA ILE A 444 -28.56 13.67 11.75
C ILE A 444 -27.51 12.76 12.38
N ILE A 445 -26.72 12.09 11.53
CA ILE A 445 -25.59 11.26 11.95
C ILE A 445 -24.36 11.77 11.23
N ASP A 446 -23.30 12.06 11.99
CA ASP A 446 -22.01 12.47 11.43
C ASP A 446 -22.08 13.67 10.46
N ASN A 447 -22.92 14.64 10.80
CA ASN A 447 -23.22 15.85 10.02
C ASN A 447 -23.90 15.60 8.66
N VAL A 448 -24.44 14.40 8.44
CA VAL A 448 -25.28 14.09 7.28
C VAL A 448 -26.72 13.89 7.73
N LEU A 449 -27.63 14.44 6.93
CA LEU A 449 -29.06 14.36 7.15
C LEU A 449 -29.60 13.13 6.42
N HIS A 450 -30.16 12.20 7.19
CA HIS A 450 -30.85 11.02 6.71
C HIS A 450 -32.35 11.22 6.89
N LYS A 451 -33.12 11.16 5.79
CA LYS A 451 -34.58 11.23 5.87
C LYS A 451 -35.13 9.91 6.38
N VAL A 452 -36.00 10.00 7.39
CA VAL A 452 -36.70 8.85 7.98
C VAL A 452 -38.19 9.01 7.73
N TYR A 453 -38.84 7.97 7.24
CA TYR A 453 -40.29 7.88 7.09
C TYR A 453 -40.83 6.81 8.03
N VAL A 454 -41.91 7.11 8.71
CA VAL A 454 -42.46 6.25 9.77
C VAL A 454 -43.70 5.53 9.25
N GLY A 455 -43.64 4.21 9.24
CA GLY A 455 -44.75 3.32 8.90
C GLY A 455 -45.56 2.91 10.12
N GLU A 456 -46.63 2.15 9.91
CA GLU A 456 -47.40 1.53 11.00
C GLU A 456 -46.58 0.41 11.68
N ASN A 457 -46.96 0.03 12.90
CA ASN A 457 -46.46 -1.16 13.60
C ASN A 457 -44.93 -1.18 13.88
N ASP A 458 -44.35 -0.08 14.38
CA ASP A 458 -42.91 0.04 14.67
C ASP A 458 -42.02 -0.22 13.43
N THR A 459 -42.39 0.30 12.26
CA THR A 459 -41.60 0.19 11.03
C THR A 459 -41.15 1.54 10.51
N ILE A 460 -39.96 1.60 9.90
CA ILE A 460 -39.42 2.82 9.29
C ILE A 460 -38.76 2.52 7.93
N SER A 461 -38.68 3.56 7.10
CA SER A 461 -37.84 3.61 5.90
C SER A 461 -36.82 4.73 6.10
N VAL A 462 -35.57 4.51 5.71
CA VAL A 462 -34.46 5.44 5.98
C VAL A 462 -33.63 5.60 4.71
N ASP A 463 -33.28 6.83 4.39
CA ASP A 463 -32.21 7.19 3.44
C ASP A 463 -30.87 6.81 4.08
N LEU A 464 -30.36 5.63 3.73
CA LEU A 464 -29.24 4.99 4.41
C LEU A 464 -27.89 5.60 4.01
N ASP A 465 -27.79 6.20 2.81
CA ASP A 465 -26.55 6.82 2.31
C ASP A 465 -26.53 8.36 2.44
N GLY A 466 -27.64 8.97 2.84
CA GLY A 466 -27.76 10.41 3.08
C GLY A 466 -27.83 11.25 1.80
N ASN A 467 -28.21 10.65 0.66
CA ASN A 467 -28.29 11.34 -0.63
C ASN A 467 -29.60 12.15 -0.80
N GLY A 468 -30.52 12.06 0.17
CA GLY A 468 -31.81 12.73 0.19
C GLY A 468 -32.93 11.96 -0.50
N ARG A 469 -32.72 10.69 -0.88
CA ARG A 469 -33.70 9.83 -1.55
C ARG A 469 -33.66 8.43 -0.95
N ILE A 470 -34.76 7.70 -1.13
CA ILE A 470 -34.88 6.29 -0.78
C ILE A 470 -35.17 5.57 -2.10
N ASN A 471 -34.22 4.80 -2.62
CA ASN A 471 -34.34 4.20 -3.94
C ASN A 471 -33.45 2.96 -4.12
N VAL A 472 -33.70 1.92 -3.33
CA VAL A 472 -33.05 0.61 -3.39
C VAL A 472 -31.52 0.61 -3.35
N ASP A 473 -30.91 1.71 -2.91
CA ASP A 473 -29.47 1.87 -2.82
C ASP A 473 -28.89 0.96 -1.75
N GLU A 474 -27.73 0.36 -2.04
CA GLU A 474 -26.99 -0.46 -1.10
C GLU A 474 -25.90 0.37 -0.41
N VAL A 475 -25.74 0.13 0.89
CA VAL A 475 -24.79 0.86 1.73
C VAL A 475 -23.71 -0.10 2.26
N PRO A 476 -22.43 0.14 1.92
CA PRO A 476 -21.35 -0.70 2.42
C PRO A 476 -20.95 -0.32 3.85
N ILE A 477 -20.24 -1.23 4.50
CA ILE A 477 -19.57 -0.98 5.79
C ILE A 477 -18.12 -0.58 5.51
N ILE A 478 -17.71 0.58 6.00
CA ILE A 478 -16.34 1.08 5.92
C ILE A 478 -15.66 0.86 7.26
N THR A 479 -14.63 0.03 7.26
CA THR A 479 -13.88 -0.34 8.45
C THR A 479 -12.71 0.61 8.68
N ALA A 480 -12.16 0.57 9.89
CA ALA A 480 -10.90 1.17 10.21
C ALA A 480 -9.81 0.60 9.29
N GLY A 481 -8.95 1.48 8.77
CA GLY A 481 -8.04 1.14 7.68
C GLY A 481 -8.67 1.25 6.29
N ASN A 482 -9.91 1.75 6.19
CA ASN A 482 -10.65 1.99 4.95
C ASN A 482 -10.93 0.76 4.07
N GLY A 483 -10.97 -0.43 4.67
CA GLY A 483 -11.54 -1.61 4.01
C GLY A 483 -13.06 -1.44 3.86
N ILE A 484 -13.60 -1.91 2.74
CA ILE A 484 -15.04 -1.82 2.44
C ILE A 484 -15.62 -3.23 2.46
N ILE A 485 -16.57 -3.50 3.34
CA ILE A 485 -17.36 -4.73 3.34
C ILE A 485 -18.67 -4.45 2.60
N ARG A 486 -18.88 -5.12 1.46
CA ARG A 486 -20.07 -4.99 0.63
C ARG A 486 -20.84 -6.30 0.63
N ILE A 487 -22.15 -6.25 0.84
CA ILE A 487 -23.02 -7.43 0.69
C ILE A 487 -23.50 -7.43 -0.76
N ASN A 488 -23.06 -8.42 -1.55
CA ASN A 488 -23.36 -8.48 -2.98
C ASN A 488 -24.69 -9.15 -3.28
N SER A 489 -24.98 -10.24 -2.57
CA SER A 489 -26.19 -11.00 -2.80
C SER A 489 -26.56 -11.84 -1.58
N VAL A 490 -27.86 -11.95 -1.35
CA VAL A 490 -28.47 -12.84 -0.37
C VAL A 490 -29.52 -13.66 -1.10
N ASN A 491 -29.35 -14.99 -1.13
CA ASN A 491 -30.32 -15.90 -1.71
C ASN A 491 -30.61 -17.06 -0.75
N ASN A 492 -31.41 -18.04 -1.19
CA ASN A 492 -31.83 -19.16 -0.32
C ASN A 492 -30.70 -20.16 0.00
N ASP A 493 -29.59 -20.10 -0.74
CA ASP A 493 -28.48 -21.06 -0.68
C ASP A 493 -27.23 -20.45 -0.06
N GLU A 494 -26.98 -19.16 -0.25
CA GLU A 494 -25.79 -18.47 0.27
C GLU A 494 -25.95 -16.94 0.42
N ILE A 495 -25.02 -16.38 1.19
CA ILE A 495 -24.74 -14.94 1.28
C ILE A 495 -23.34 -14.71 0.73
N ASN A 496 -23.20 -13.80 -0.23
CA ASN A 496 -21.93 -13.37 -0.79
C ASN A 496 -21.58 -11.96 -0.30
N ILE A 497 -20.41 -11.82 0.31
CA ILE A 497 -19.87 -10.57 0.85
C ILE A 497 -18.50 -10.34 0.23
N SER A 498 -18.24 -9.16 -0.30
CA SER A 498 -16.89 -8.76 -0.71
C SER A 498 -16.21 -7.92 0.36
N LEU A 499 -14.94 -8.21 0.61
CA LEU A 499 -14.01 -7.29 1.24
C LEU A 499 -13.20 -6.59 0.14
N ILE A 500 -13.32 -5.28 0.05
CA ILE A 500 -12.73 -4.47 -1.01
C ILE A 500 -11.65 -3.57 -0.41
N THR A 501 -10.44 -3.65 -0.96
CA THR A 501 -9.36 -2.68 -0.79
C THR A 501 -9.36 -1.72 -1.98
N PRO A 502 -9.73 -0.45 -1.76
CA PRO A 502 -9.77 0.54 -2.83
C PRO A 502 -8.40 0.73 -3.48
N LYS A 503 -8.37 0.91 -4.81
CA LYS A 503 -7.14 1.15 -5.57
C LYS A 503 -6.33 2.34 -5.05
N GLU A 504 -6.98 3.36 -4.48
CA GLU A 504 -6.31 4.54 -3.92
C GLU A 504 -5.43 4.21 -2.71
N MET A 505 -5.64 3.04 -2.09
CA MET A 505 -4.82 2.55 -1.00
C MET A 505 -3.62 1.74 -1.48
N ARG A 506 -3.60 1.31 -2.74
CA ARG A 506 -2.64 0.37 -3.31
C ARG A 506 -1.65 1.09 -4.22
N GLU A 507 -0.37 0.75 -4.11
CA GLU A 507 0.67 1.34 -4.94
C GLU A 507 0.58 0.84 -6.38
N ASN A 508 0.58 1.76 -7.35
CA ASN A 508 0.62 1.47 -8.80
C ASN A 508 -0.56 0.63 -9.36
N GLU A 509 -1.69 0.59 -8.66
CA GLU A 509 -2.86 -0.21 -9.06
C GLU A 509 -3.96 0.64 -9.73
N ASN A 510 -4.64 0.04 -10.70
CA ASN A 510 -5.70 0.70 -11.47
C ASN A 510 -7.11 0.22 -11.14
N SER A 511 -7.23 -0.78 -10.26
CA SER A 511 -8.49 -1.43 -9.89
C SER A 511 -8.48 -1.82 -8.42
N ASP A 512 -9.67 -1.92 -7.85
CA ASP A 512 -9.84 -2.35 -6.47
C ASP A 512 -9.42 -3.82 -6.33
N LEU A 513 -8.83 -4.15 -5.19
CA LEU A 513 -8.69 -5.55 -4.80
C LEU A 513 -9.99 -5.93 -4.12
N GLU A 514 -10.60 -7.02 -4.50
CA GLU A 514 -11.85 -7.49 -3.92
C GLU A 514 -11.65 -8.92 -3.46
N THR A 515 -12.29 -9.37 -2.39
CA THR A 515 -12.13 -10.73 -1.90
C THR A 515 -13.49 -11.21 -1.43
N ASP A 516 -14.03 -12.19 -2.13
CA ASP A 516 -15.38 -12.68 -1.89
C ASP A 516 -15.37 -13.72 -0.76
N ILE A 517 -16.32 -13.57 0.14
CA ILE A 517 -16.56 -14.40 1.30
C ILE A 517 -17.97 -14.94 1.15
N ILE A 518 -18.08 -16.26 1.01
CA ILE A 518 -19.34 -16.95 0.79
C ILE A 518 -19.72 -17.69 2.07
N ILE A 519 -20.92 -17.41 2.55
CA ILE A 519 -21.50 -18.02 3.76
C ILE A 519 -22.72 -18.83 3.34
N ASN A 520 -22.71 -20.12 3.62
CA ASN A 520 -23.82 -21.03 3.36
C ASN A 520 -24.00 -22.04 4.51
N LYS A 521 -24.82 -23.07 4.29
CA LYS A 521 -25.09 -24.09 5.31
C LYS A 521 -23.86 -24.95 5.64
N ASP A 522 -22.98 -25.17 4.68
CA ASP A 522 -21.76 -25.97 4.84
C ASP A 522 -20.69 -25.21 5.65
N GLY A 523 -20.64 -23.89 5.51
CA GLY A 523 -19.79 -23.01 6.30
C GLY A 523 -19.48 -21.70 5.58
N LEU A 524 -18.34 -21.12 5.94
CA LEU A 524 -17.77 -19.93 5.33
C LEU A 524 -16.55 -20.32 4.50
N ARG A 525 -16.43 -19.80 3.28
CA ARG A 525 -15.25 -19.95 2.40
C ARG A 525 -14.83 -18.63 1.78
N ILE A 526 -13.57 -18.54 1.38
CA ILE A 526 -13.03 -17.41 0.59
C ILE A 526 -13.00 -17.86 -0.88
N ASP A 527 -13.57 -17.06 -1.78
CA ASP A 527 -13.75 -17.41 -3.19
C ASP A 527 -12.94 -16.48 -4.10
N ARG A 528 -11.61 -16.65 -4.12
CA ARG A 528 -10.75 -15.85 -5.01
C ARG A 528 -9.38 -16.47 -5.30
N ASP A 529 -8.89 -16.17 -6.51
CA ASP A 529 -7.59 -16.60 -7.01
C ASP A 529 -6.40 -15.80 -6.45
N ASP A 530 -6.63 -14.59 -5.94
CA ASP A 530 -5.58 -13.68 -5.45
C ASP A 530 -5.12 -13.97 -4.01
N VAL A 531 -5.92 -14.71 -3.24
CA VAL A 531 -5.60 -15.15 -1.87
C VAL A 531 -5.57 -16.67 -1.83
N LYS A 532 -4.37 -17.24 -1.91
CA LYS A 532 -4.17 -18.67 -1.68
C LYS A 532 -4.11 -18.95 -0.18
N LEU A 533 -5.13 -19.64 0.35
CA LEU A 533 -5.08 -20.15 1.72
C LEU A 533 -4.18 -21.39 1.81
N ILE A 534 -3.36 -21.43 2.85
CA ILE A 534 -2.36 -22.46 3.11
C ILE A 534 -2.56 -23.01 4.51
N ARG A 535 -2.49 -24.33 4.66
CA ARG A 535 -2.65 -24.98 5.95
C ARG A 535 -1.46 -24.69 6.86
N ASP A 536 -1.73 -24.03 7.96
CA ASP A 536 -0.76 -23.82 9.04
C ASP A 536 -0.90 -24.95 10.07
N ILE A 537 0.11 -25.82 10.12
CA ILE A 537 0.09 -27.04 10.94
C ILE A 537 0.02 -26.71 12.43
N LYS A 538 0.70 -25.64 12.85
CA LYS A 538 0.82 -25.25 14.26
C LYS A 538 -0.50 -24.73 14.83
N THR A 539 -1.23 -23.94 14.05
CA THR A 539 -2.49 -23.33 14.47
C THR A 539 -3.72 -24.13 14.03
N ASN A 540 -3.53 -25.18 13.24
CA ASN A 540 -4.60 -25.92 12.57
C ASN A 540 -5.63 -24.99 11.92
N SER A 541 -5.13 -23.99 11.18
CA SER A 541 -5.93 -22.98 10.47
C SER A 541 -5.49 -22.92 9.01
N LEU A 542 -6.32 -22.37 8.14
CA LEU A 542 -5.92 -21.99 6.79
C LEU A 542 -5.59 -20.50 6.79
N ILE A 543 -4.40 -20.14 6.33
CA ILE A 543 -3.88 -18.76 6.36
C ILE A 543 -3.52 -18.33 4.94
N GLY A 544 -3.93 -17.14 4.54
CA GLY A 544 -3.53 -16.52 3.28
C GLY A 544 -3.28 -15.04 3.46
N MET A 545 -2.57 -14.44 2.50
CA MET A 545 -2.30 -13.01 2.50
C MET A 545 -2.49 -12.47 1.09
N SER A 546 -3.16 -11.33 0.96
CA SER A 546 -3.26 -10.59 -0.31
C SER A 546 -1.97 -9.85 -0.65
N ASN A 547 -1.85 -9.36 -1.88
CA ASN A 547 -0.75 -8.47 -2.30
C ASN A 547 -0.76 -7.11 -1.56
N TYR A 548 -1.89 -6.71 -0.98
CA TYR A 548 -1.99 -5.53 -0.10
C TYR A 548 -1.38 -5.78 1.30
N GLY A 549 -1.24 -7.04 1.70
CA GLY A 549 -0.81 -7.44 3.04
C GLY A 549 -1.94 -7.72 4.03
N THR A 550 -3.20 -7.74 3.56
CA THR A 550 -4.35 -8.22 4.35
C THR A 550 -4.19 -9.71 4.63
N LEU A 551 -4.15 -10.07 5.91
CA LEU A 551 -4.02 -11.46 6.36
C LEU A 551 -5.40 -12.06 6.61
N PHE A 552 -5.65 -13.25 6.05
CA PHE A 552 -6.87 -14.02 6.23
C PHE A 552 -6.54 -15.28 7.02
N VAL A 553 -7.29 -15.54 8.09
CA VAL A 553 -7.15 -16.72 8.95
C VAL A 553 -8.51 -17.38 9.09
N LEU A 554 -8.69 -18.50 8.38
CA LEU A 554 -9.88 -19.34 8.44
C LEU A 554 -9.65 -20.49 9.43
N LYS A 555 -10.46 -20.53 10.48
CA LYS A 555 -10.38 -21.50 11.57
C LYS A 555 -11.51 -22.51 11.50
N ASP A 556 -11.30 -23.62 12.23
CA ASP A 556 -12.27 -24.71 12.36
C ASP A 556 -12.74 -25.22 10.98
N TYR A 557 -11.77 -25.40 10.08
CA TYR A 557 -12.08 -25.86 8.73
C TYR A 557 -12.52 -27.32 8.72
N SER A 558 -13.58 -27.62 7.98
CA SER A 558 -14.10 -28.97 7.79
C SER A 558 -13.45 -29.67 6.61
N ASP A 559 -13.00 -28.90 5.62
CA ASP A 559 -12.39 -29.37 4.38
C ASP A 559 -11.33 -28.37 3.92
N ALA A 560 -10.05 -28.76 3.98
CA ALA A 560 -8.93 -27.92 3.60
C ALA A 560 -8.86 -27.70 2.08
N GLU A 561 -9.30 -28.67 1.28
CA GLU A 561 -9.28 -28.57 -0.19
C GLU A 561 -10.35 -27.60 -0.68
N LYS A 562 -11.52 -27.62 -0.04
CA LYS A 562 -12.62 -26.67 -0.34
C LYS A 562 -12.51 -25.34 0.40
N GLN A 563 -11.55 -25.21 1.32
CA GLN A 563 -11.34 -24.02 2.13
C GLN A 563 -12.61 -23.57 2.87
N ILE A 564 -13.34 -24.52 3.46
CA ILE A 564 -14.57 -24.27 4.23
C ILE A 564 -14.25 -24.29 5.72
N GLY A 565 -14.59 -23.23 6.44
CA GLY A 565 -14.48 -23.15 7.90
C GLY A 565 -15.63 -22.42 8.57
N GLU A 566 -15.52 -22.23 9.88
CA GLU A 566 -16.58 -21.64 10.69
C GLU A 566 -16.28 -20.20 11.12
N ASP A 567 -15.00 -19.89 11.34
CA ASP A 567 -14.55 -18.61 11.85
C ASP A 567 -13.52 -17.99 10.90
N LEU A 568 -13.78 -16.76 10.44
CA LEU A 568 -12.83 -15.97 9.65
C LEU A 568 -12.34 -14.78 10.48
N LEU A 569 -11.03 -14.66 10.61
CA LEU A 569 -10.35 -13.44 11.06
C LEU A 569 -9.62 -12.82 9.88
N VAL A 570 -9.84 -11.54 9.65
CA VAL A 570 -9.10 -10.73 8.70
C VAL A 570 -8.34 -9.65 9.46
N GLU A 571 -7.02 -9.59 9.30
CA GLU A 571 -6.19 -8.48 9.78
C GLU A 571 -5.95 -7.53 8.63
N TYR A 572 -6.64 -6.39 8.66
CA TYR A 572 -6.64 -5.40 7.59
C TYR A 572 -5.68 -4.26 7.93
N PRO A 573 -4.58 -4.07 7.18
CA PRO A 573 -3.62 -3.02 7.48
C PRO A 573 -4.13 -1.65 7.03
N VAL A 574 -3.72 -0.58 7.74
CA VAL A 574 -4.15 0.81 7.44
C VAL A 574 -3.54 1.39 6.16
N VAL A 575 -2.44 0.80 5.72
CA VAL A 575 -1.71 1.07 4.49
C VAL A 575 -1.16 -0.24 3.97
N GLN A 576 -0.83 -0.30 2.68
CA GLN A 576 -0.21 -1.49 2.10
C GLN A 576 1.06 -1.88 2.86
N ARG A 577 1.23 -3.19 3.10
CA ARG A 577 2.47 -3.74 3.64
C ARG A 577 3.45 -4.01 2.50
N PHE A 578 4.69 -3.59 2.70
CA PHE A 578 5.75 -3.74 1.71
C PHE A 578 6.84 -4.65 2.25
N ALA A 579 7.51 -5.35 1.35
CA ALA A 579 8.66 -6.16 1.70
C ALA A 579 9.90 -5.30 1.92
N ASP A 580 10.61 -5.58 3.00
CA ASP A 580 11.88 -4.95 3.31
C ASP A 580 13.03 -5.86 2.87
N VAL A 581 13.65 -5.52 1.74
CA VAL A 581 14.82 -6.23 1.21
C VAL A 581 16.01 -5.29 1.19
N ILE A 582 17.14 -5.73 1.73
CA ILE A 582 18.36 -4.93 1.86
C ILE A 582 19.52 -5.64 1.17
N VAL A 583 20.18 -4.92 0.28
CA VAL A 583 21.49 -5.30 -0.24
C VAL A 583 22.56 -4.76 0.71
N LYS A 584 23.03 -5.60 1.64
CA LYS A 584 24.01 -5.19 2.66
C LYS A 584 25.41 -5.08 2.05
N GLY A 585 26.05 -3.96 2.34
CA GLY A 585 27.48 -3.70 2.11
C GLY A 585 28.21 -3.80 3.45
N TYR A 586 29.07 -4.79 3.65
CA TYR A 586 29.90 -4.88 4.87
C TYR A 586 31.25 -4.19 4.66
N GLU A 587 31.79 -3.62 5.74
CA GLU A 587 33.12 -2.99 5.78
C GLU A 587 34.25 -4.02 5.88
#